data_AF-A0A2X2X498-F1
#
_entry.id   AF-A0A2X2X498-F1
#
_cell.length_a   1.000
_cell.length_b   1.000
_cell.length_c   1.000
_cell.angle_alpha   90.00
_cell.angle_beta   90.00
_cell.angle_gamma   90.00
#
_symmetry.space_group_name_H-M   'P 1'
#
loop_
_entity.id
_entity.type
_entity.pdbx_description
1 polymer ?
#
loop_
_entity_poly.entity_id
_entity_poly.type
_entity_poly.pdbx_seq_one_letter_code
_entity_poly.pdbx_strand_id
1 'polypeptide(L)'
;MATGFFNGDFGALMTALSTNGKNDILSTPSVVTLDNKEASFNVGQDVPVLSGSQTTTGDNVFNTVERKTVGTKLKILPQINDGDMIHMKIEQEVSSVDASSTEDSSLGPHL
;
A
#
# COMPACT_ATOMS: atom_id res chain seq x y z
N MET A 1 12.21 7.11 -25.60
CA MET A 1 12.50 7.36 -27.03
C MET A 1 13.90 6.85 -27.32
N ALA A 2 14.12 6.08 -28.39
CA ALA A 2 15.44 5.56 -28.76
C ALA A 2 15.77 5.98 -30.20
N THR A 3 16.97 6.48 -30.42
CA THR A 3 17.48 6.90 -31.74
C THR A 3 18.86 6.30 -31.98
N GLY A 4 19.12 5.83 -33.20
CA GLY A 4 20.38 5.19 -33.60
C GLY A 4 21.08 5.97 -34.70
N PHE A 5 22.41 6.04 -34.65
CA PHE A 5 23.23 6.67 -35.67
C PHE A 5 24.27 5.67 -36.18
N PHE A 6 24.38 5.52 -37.50
CA PHE A 6 25.30 4.59 -38.16
C PHE A 6 26.24 5.38 -39.08
N ASN A 7 27.56 5.21 -38.91
CA ASN A 7 28.58 5.76 -39.79
C ASN A 7 29.61 4.67 -40.12
N GLY A 8 29.47 4.01 -41.28
CA GLY A 8 30.30 2.86 -41.66
C GLY A 8 30.02 1.62 -40.80
N ASP A 9 31.06 0.87 -40.43
CA ASP A 9 30.96 -0.30 -39.53
C ASP A 9 30.78 0.07 -38.04
N PHE A 10 30.70 1.37 -37.72
CA PHE A 10 30.49 1.85 -36.35
C PHE A 10 29.04 2.33 -36.15
N GLY A 11 28.33 1.68 -35.22
CA GLY A 11 26.96 2.02 -34.85
C GLY A 11 26.86 2.45 -33.39
N ALA A 12 26.11 3.52 -33.12
CA ALA A 12 25.84 4.01 -31.77
C ALA A 12 24.33 4.09 -31.51
N LEU A 13 23.91 3.59 -30.35
CA LEU A 13 22.51 3.58 -29.92
C LEU A 13 22.34 4.47 -28.69
N MET A 14 21.46 5.48 -28.80
CA MET A 14 21.13 6.39 -27.71
C MET A 14 19.69 6.13 -27.24
N THR A 15 19.54 5.75 -25.98
CA THR A 15 18.23 5.58 -25.33
C THR A 15 18.01 6.72 -24.32
N ALA A 16 16.86 7.39 -24.42
CA ALA A 16 16.45 8.42 -23.48
C ALA A 16 15.07 8.10 -22.92
N LEU A 17 14.98 8.04 -21.59
CA LEU A 17 13.75 7.83 -20.85
C LEU A 17 13.54 9.03 -19.93
N SER A 18 12.41 9.73 -20.10
CA SER A 18 11.98 10.79 -19.20
C SER A 18 10.65 10.36 -18.59
N THR A 19 10.67 10.13 -17.28
CA THR A 19 9.52 9.71 -16.48
C THR A 19 9.16 10.87 -15.57
N ASN A 20 7.93 11.39 -15.69
CA ASN A 20 7.44 12.46 -14.84
C ASN A 20 6.17 11.99 -14.12
N GLY A 21 6.31 11.57 -12.86
CA GLY A 21 5.20 11.18 -12.00
C GLY A 21 4.88 12.30 -11.02
N LYS A 22 3.68 12.87 -11.10
CA LYS A 22 3.10 13.72 -10.05
C LYS A 22 1.90 12.98 -9.50
N ASN A 23 1.91 12.71 -8.21
CA ASN A 23 0.80 12.06 -7.51
C ASN A 23 0.42 12.94 -6.31
N ASP A 24 -0.88 13.19 -6.15
CA ASP A 24 -1.43 13.96 -5.04
C ASP A 24 -2.56 13.15 -4.40
N ILE A 25 -2.38 12.79 -3.13
CA ILE A 25 -3.28 11.92 -2.39
C ILE A 25 -3.89 12.76 -1.26
N LEU A 26 -5.20 13.00 -1.34
CA LEU A 26 -5.95 13.71 -0.31
C LEU A 26 -7.03 12.80 0.27
N SER A 27 -6.86 12.41 1.53
CA SER A 27 -7.84 11.63 2.30
C SER A 27 -8.36 12.48 3.45
N THR A 28 -9.68 12.71 3.52
CA THR A 28 -10.36 13.41 4.62
C THR A 28 -11.32 12.46 5.35
N PRO A 29 -10.82 11.51 6.15
CA PRO A 29 -11.68 10.65 6.95
C PRO A 29 -12.40 11.47 8.04
N SER A 30 -13.71 11.30 8.16
CA SER A 30 -14.54 11.94 9.19
C SER A 30 -15.28 10.89 10.02
N VAL A 31 -15.28 11.03 11.34
CA VAL A 31 -15.97 10.12 12.27
C VAL A 31 -16.71 10.93 13.34
N VAL A 32 -17.92 10.49 13.70
CA VAL A 32 -18.76 11.11 14.73
C VAL A 32 -18.79 10.20 15.94
N THR A 33 -18.48 10.73 17.11
CA THR A 33 -18.32 9.97 18.35
C THR A 33 -18.89 10.76 19.52
N LEU A 34 -19.13 10.06 20.63
CA LEU A 34 -19.46 10.71 21.89
C LEU A 34 -18.19 11.23 22.57
N ASP A 35 -18.36 12.17 23.50
CA ASP A 35 -17.28 12.63 24.37
C ASP A 35 -16.72 11.47 25.22
N ASN A 36 -15.39 11.44 25.39
CA ASN A 36 -14.65 10.39 26.08
C ASN A 36 -14.90 8.97 25.54
N LYS A 37 -15.44 8.85 24.32
CA LYS A 37 -15.71 7.57 23.66
C LYS A 37 -14.73 7.36 22.54
N GLU A 38 -13.94 6.29 22.64
CA GLU A 38 -13.10 5.85 21.54
C GLU A 38 -13.96 5.48 20.33
N ALA A 39 -13.55 5.95 19.16
CA ALA A 39 -14.08 5.46 17.89
C ALA A 39 -12.96 5.08 16.94
N SER A 40 -13.30 4.13 16.07
CA SER A 40 -12.44 3.70 14.99
C SER A 40 -13.20 3.78 13.67
N PHE A 41 -12.49 4.19 12.63
CA PHE A 41 -12.94 4.25 11.27
C PHE A 41 -11.91 3.54 10.42
N ASN A 42 -12.28 2.41 9.84
CA ASN A 42 -11.39 1.58 9.04
C ASN A 42 -12.00 1.43 7.65
N VAL A 43 -11.30 1.92 6.63
CA VAL A 43 -11.67 1.75 5.22
C VAL A 43 -10.49 1.16 4.50
N GLY A 44 -10.67 -0.03 3.92
CA GLY A 44 -9.59 -0.75 3.31
C GLY A 44 -10.04 -2.03 2.63
N GLN A 45 -9.05 -2.78 2.17
CA GLN A 45 -9.22 -4.08 1.55
C GLN A 45 -8.33 -5.10 2.27
N ASP A 46 -8.83 -6.33 2.37
CA ASP A 46 -8.01 -7.44 2.86
C ASP A 46 -7.20 -8.00 1.70
N VAL A 47 -5.88 -7.90 1.78
CA VAL A 47 -4.96 -8.43 0.78
C VAL A 47 -4.22 -9.65 1.31
N PRO A 48 -4.00 -10.68 0.47
CA PRO A 48 -3.19 -11.82 0.86
C PRO A 48 -1.71 -11.41 0.86
N VAL A 49 -1.00 -11.74 1.93
CA VAL A 49 0.45 -11.58 2.05
C VAL A 49 1.07 -12.95 2.32
N LEU A 50 2.15 -13.27 1.61
CA LEU A 50 2.87 -14.51 1.84
C LEU A 50 3.67 -14.38 3.15
N SER A 51 3.23 -15.07 4.21
CA SER A 51 3.87 -15.00 5.53
C SER A 51 5.03 -15.98 5.68
N GLY A 52 5.16 -16.97 4.80
CA GLY A 52 6.25 -17.91 4.83
C GLY A 52 6.15 -18.95 3.72
N SER A 53 7.30 -19.43 3.28
CA SER A 53 7.43 -20.55 2.35
C SER A 53 8.31 -21.61 3.02
N GLN A 54 7.75 -22.79 3.27
CA GLN A 54 8.50 -23.93 3.81
C GLN A 54 8.69 -24.97 2.71
N THR A 55 9.95 -25.19 2.33
CA THR A 55 10.33 -26.29 1.44
C THR A 55 10.61 -27.53 2.29
N THR A 56 9.82 -28.58 2.13
CA THR A 56 10.11 -29.88 2.75
C THR A 56 11.08 -30.67 1.86
N THR A 57 11.92 -31.51 2.46
CA THR A 57 12.86 -32.42 1.77
C THR A 57 12.10 -33.36 0.83
N GLY A 58 11.99 -32.97 -0.44
CA GLY A 58 11.20 -33.64 -1.48
C GLY A 58 10.47 -32.68 -2.42
N ASP A 59 11.02 -31.47 -2.64
CA ASP A 59 10.56 -30.45 -3.60
C ASP A 59 9.13 -29.91 -3.43
N ASN A 60 8.48 -30.16 -2.29
CA ASN A 60 7.17 -29.60 -1.99
C ASN A 60 7.34 -28.28 -1.22
N VAL A 61 6.95 -27.18 -1.87
CA VAL A 61 6.97 -25.82 -1.31
C VAL A 61 5.56 -25.50 -0.78
N PHE A 62 5.43 -25.38 0.54
CA PHE A 62 4.20 -24.93 1.19
C PHE A 62 4.26 -23.43 1.43
N ASN A 63 3.38 -22.70 0.76
CA ASN A 63 3.22 -21.25 0.93
C ASN A 63 2.08 -20.98 1.92
N THR A 64 2.38 -20.38 3.07
CA THR A 64 1.37 -19.91 4.02
C THR A 64 0.96 -18.49 3.68
N VAL A 65 -0.30 -18.33 3.28
CA VAL A 65 -0.89 -17.03 2.97
C VAL A 65 -1.62 -16.49 4.20
N GLU A 66 -1.21 -15.32 4.67
CA GLU A 66 -1.90 -14.56 5.73
C GLU A 66 -2.70 -13.42 5.10
N ARG A 67 -3.83 -13.02 5.70
CA ARG A 67 -4.64 -11.90 5.21
C ARG A 67 -4.35 -10.67 6.05
N LYS A 68 -3.90 -9.59 5.41
CA LYS A 68 -3.63 -8.31 6.08
C LYS A 68 -4.55 -7.22 5.56
N THR A 69 -5.22 -6.51 6.47
CA THR A 69 -6.07 -5.37 6.12
C THR A 69 -5.21 -4.13 5.87
N VAL A 70 -5.26 -3.64 4.64
CA VAL A 70 -4.59 -2.41 4.20
C VAL A 70 -5.63 -1.36 3.83
N GLY A 71 -5.39 -0.11 4.21
CA GLY A 71 -6.30 0.99 3.94
C GLY A 71 -6.06 2.17 4.86
N THR A 72 -7.04 3.08 4.92
CA THR A 72 -7.05 4.19 5.86
C THR A 72 -7.71 3.75 7.16
N LYS A 73 -6.95 3.78 8.26
CA LYS A 73 -7.45 3.58 9.62
C LYS A 73 -7.32 4.88 10.38
N LEU A 74 -8.40 5.29 11.03
CA LEU A 74 -8.44 6.46 11.89
C LEU A 74 -9.06 6.05 13.22
N LYS A 75 -8.30 6.19 14.30
CA LYS A 75 -8.74 5.96 15.66
C LYS A 75 -8.66 7.28 16.42
N ILE A 76 -9.77 7.67 17.04
CA ILE A 76 -9.85 8.92 17.79
C ILE A 76 -10.44 8.70 19.19
N LEU A 77 -9.98 9.51 20.12
CA LEU A 77 -10.58 9.68 21.44
C LEU A 77 -10.69 11.18 21.71
N PRO A 78 -11.88 11.77 21.54
CA PRO A 78 -12.10 13.17 21.89
C PRO A 78 -12.42 13.32 23.37
N GLN A 79 -11.97 14.44 23.92
CA GLN A 79 -12.26 14.90 25.27
C GLN A 79 -12.65 16.39 25.17
N ILE A 80 -13.89 16.70 25.52
CA ILE A 80 -14.39 18.08 25.57
C ILE A 80 -13.96 18.70 26.91
N ASN A 81 -13.27 19.84 26.86
CA ASN A 81 -12.92 20.60 28.04
C ASN A 81 -13.79 21.86 28.15
N ASP A 82 -13.90 22.42 29.35
CA ASP A 82 -14.60 23.69 29.56
C ASP A 82 -13.93 24.81 28.74
N GLY A 83 -14.76 25.56 27.98
CA GLY A 83 -14.32 26.67 27.13
C GLY A 83 -14.24 26.38 25.63
N ASP A 84 -15.11 25.49 25.10
CA ASP A 84 -15.19 25.14 23.66
C ASP A 84 -13.91 24.52 23.06
N MET A 85 -12.97 24.08 23.91
CA MET A 85 -11.75 23.42 23.47
C MET A 85 -11.90 21.90 23.49
N ILE A 86 -11.50 21.26 22.40
CA ILE A 86 -11.54 19.80 22.25
C ILE A 86 -10.10 19.28 22.26
N HIS A 87 -9.78 18.42 23.21
CA HIS A 87 -8.57 17.62 23.20
C HIS A 87 -8.83 16.32 22.43
N MET A 88 -8.03 16.03 21.41
CA MET A 88 -8.18 14.82 20.62
C MET A 88 -6.90 14.01 20.66
N LYS A 89 -7.01 12.73 21.03
CA LYS A 89 -5.98 11.74 20.74
C LYS A 89 -6.30 11.09 19.41
N ILE A 90 -5.41 11.26 18.43
CA ILE A 90 -5.60 10.80 17.05
C ILE A 90 -4.49 9.82 16.70
N GLU A 91 -4.88 8.64 16.22
CA GLU A 91 -4.00 7.63 15.64
C GLU A 91 -4.51 7.35 14.23
N GLN A 92 -3.78 7.83 13.22
CA GLN A 92 -4.11 7.63 11.81
C GLN A 92 -3.02 6.81 11.12
N GLU A 93 -3.43 5.77 10.41
CA GLU A 93 -2.58 4.95 9.56
C GLU A 93 -3.12 4.99 8.13
N VAL A 94 -2.25 5.25 7.15
CA VAL A 94 -2.58 5.17 5.73
C VAL A 94 -1.69 4.11 5.11
N SER A 95 -2.29 2.97 4.76
CA SER A 95 -1.62 1.82 4.16
C SER A 95 -2.19 1.57 2.78
N SER A 96 -1.33 1.47 1.76
CA SER A 96 -1.69 1.14 0.38
C SER A 96 -0.94 -0.09 -0.11
N VAL A 97 -1.55 -0.86 -1.01
CA VAL A 97 -0.82 -1.92 -1.74
C VAL A 97 0.00 -1.25 -2.83
N ASP A 98 1.29 -1.55 -2.89
CA ASP A 98 2.11 -1.18 -4.03
C ASP A 98 1.76 -2.09 -5.21
N ALA A 99 1.17 -1.54 -6.27
CA ALA A 99 0.81 -2.34 -7.45
C ALA A 99 2.06 -2.95 -8.12
N SER A 100 3.26 -2.36 -7.92
CA SER A 100 4.51 -2.89 -8.47
C SER A 100 4.97 -4.20 -7.82
N SER A 101 4.42 -4.58 -6.66
CA SER A 101 4.70 -5.89 -6.03
C SER A 101 3.69 -6.97 -6.41
N THR A 102 2.69 -6.66 -7.26
CA THR A 102 1.66 -7.62 -7.69
C THR A 102 2.05 -8.35 -8.98
N GLU A 103 3.19 -8.01 -9.59
CA GLU A 103 3.80 -8.71 -10.72
C GLU A 103 4.57 -9.97 -10.28
N ASP A 104 4.25 -10.56 -9.12
CA ASP A 104 4.57 -11.96 -8.85
C ASP A 104 3.33 -12.79 -9.19
N SER A 105 3.24 -13.11 -10.48
CA SER A 105 2.23 -13.96 -11.11
C SER A 105 2.13 -15.40 -10.55
N SER A 106 2.78 -15.70 -9.41
CA SER A 106 2.75 -17.01 -8.75
C SER A 106 1.61 -17.19 -7.73
N LEU A 107 0.82 -16.15 -7.43
CA LEU A 107 -0.30 -16.20 -6.47
C LEU A 107 -1.69 -16.17 -7.14
N GLY A 108 -1.83 -16.80 -8.30
CA GLY A 108 -3.12 -17.12 -8.93
C GLY A 108 -3.75 -18.39 -8.35
N PRO A 109 -5.09 -18.56 -8.43
CA PRO A 109 -5.76 -19.74 -7.89
C PRO A 109 -5.37 -20.99 -8.69
N HIS A 110 -4.70 -21.94 -8.04
CA HIS A 110 -4.60 -23.31 -8.54
C HIS A 110 -5.94 -24.02 -8.29
N LEU A 111 -6.61 -24.39 -9.39
CA LEU A 111 -7.58 -25.49 -9.42
C LEU A 111 -6.83 -26.78 -9.76
#